data_AF-A0A0S6XR92-F1
#
_entry.id   AF-A0A0S6XR92-F1
#
_cell.length_a   1.000
_cell.length_b   1.000
_cell.length_c   1.000
_cell.angle_alpha   90.00
_cell.angle_beta   90.00
_cell.angle_gamma   90.00
#
_symmetry.space_group_name_H-M   'P 1'
#
loop_
_entity.id
_entity.type
_entity.pdbx_description
1 polymer ?
#
loop_
_entity_poly.entity_id
_entity_poly.type
_entity_poly.pdbx_seq_one_letter_code
_entity_poly.pdbx_strand_id
1 'polypeptide(L)'
;MKGYESPGRAPAWATARSRRHSRLTYFIGIALTLLVIVWHFHVPSTPQELSDSSNLHILVPVVGRNINLCKMFLSAFANGYPTPILVGWNDNGEYDQEKQLEKVTTIKNYLTKLQRAGDHGDDIVLIVDGIDVMFQLGPEVLLSNYFETLQRLDNHVQQEYGRPDIHHTILFGAEKHCWPDPLMAPSCWMMPRSTVHPYAYGPYTSGHLTHSASTRAQPRWLNPGTSK
;
A
#
# COMPACT_ATOMS: atom_id res chain seq x y z
N MET A 1 -32.13 -82.47 34.70
CA MET A 1 -31.92 -81.07 35.11
C MET A 1 -31.61 -80.25 33.87
N LYS A 2 -32.46 -79.27 33.55
CA LYS A 2 -32.25 -78.30 32.46
C LYS A 2 -31.20 -77.28 32.91
N GLY A 3 -30.31 -76.85 32.02
CA GLY A 3 -29.41 -75.73 32.33
C GLY A 3 -28.41 -75.36 31.23
N TYR A 4 -28.82 -74.39 30.41
CA TYR A 4 -28.00 -73.35 29.78
C TYR A 4 -27.08 -73.72 28.58
N GLU A 5 -27.62 -73.59 27.37
CA GLU A 5 -26.82 -73.37 26.16
C GLU A 5 -26.17 -71.98 26.20
N SER A 6 -24.85 -71.93 26.08
CA SER A 6 -24.11 -70.68 25.86
C SER A 6 -24.10 -70.36 24.35
N PRO A 7 -24.34 -69.10 23.93
CA PRO A 7 -24.36 -68.76 22.52
C PRO A 7 -22.96 -68.88 21.91
N GLY A 8 -22.90 -69.51 20.74
CA GLY A 8 -21.70 -69.78 19.97
C GLY A 8 -20.87 -68.50 19.73
N ARG A 9 -19.58 -68.59 20.07
CA ARG A 9 -18.58 -67.57 19.82
C ARG A 9 -18.32 -67.52 18.31
N ALA A 10 -18.69 -66.42 17.65
CA ALA A 10 -18.37 -66.21 16.24
C ALA A 10 -16.84 -66.26 16.01
N PRO A 11 -16.36 -66.89 14.92
CA PRO A 11 -14.93 -67.06 14.68
C PRO A 11 -14.23 -65.73 14.35
N ALA A 12 -13.02 -65.56 14.90
CA ALA A 12 -12.23 -64.32 14.92
C ALA A 12 -11.77 -63.78 13.54
N TRP A 13 -12.14 -64.41 12.42
CA TRP A 13 -11.76 -63.96 11.09
C TRP A 13 -12.73 -62.92 10.49
N ALA A 14 -13.92 -62.74 11.08
CA ALA A 14 -14.96 -61.87 10.51
C ALA A 14 -14.72 -60.35 10.70
N THR A 15 -13.80 -59.92 11.56
CA THR A 15 -13.59 -58.49 11.88
C THR A 15 -12.29 -57.89 11.36
N ALA A 16 -11.38 -58.70 10.82
CA ALA A 16 -10.06 -58.21 10.39
C ALA A 16 -10.06 -57.58 8.97
N ARG A 17 -11.03 -57.92 8.12
CA ARG A 17 -11.07 -57.46 6.71
C ARG A 17 -11.68 -56.06 6.54
N SER A 18 -12.54 -55.62 7.46
CA SER A 18 -13.27 -54.35 7.37
C SER A 18 -12.44 -53.11 7.78
N ARG A 19 -11.49 -53.25 8.72
CA ARG A 19 -10.68 -52.11 9.21
C ARG A 19 -9.57 -51.65 8.27
N ARG A 20 -9.08 -52.49 7.36
CA ARG A 20 -8.04 -52.10 6.38
C ARG A 20 -8.59 -51.24 5.24
N HIS A 21 -9.80 -51.54 4.77
CA HIS A 21 -10.44 -50.74 3.72
C HIS A 21 -10.89 -49.37 4.23
N SER A 22 -11.37 -49.29 5.48
CA SER A 22 -11.81 -48.02 6.08
C SER A 22 -10.69 -47.01 6.31
N ARG A 23 -9.46 -47.44 6.61
CA ARG A 23 -8.31 -46.53 6.75
C ARG A 23 -7.85 -46.02 5.38
N LEU A 24 -7.77 -46.91 4.39
CA LEU A 24 -7.33 -46.54 3.04
C LEU A 24 -8.30 -45.55 2.39
N THR A 25 -9.62 -45.75 2.53
CA THR A 25 -10.61 -44.81 2.02
C THR A 25 -10.57 -43.45 2.73
N TYR A 26 -10.26 -43.43 4.03
CA TYR A 26 -10.09 -42.19 4.78
C TYR A 26 -8.86 -41.39 4.32
N PHE A 27 -7.72 -42.07 4.10
CA PHE A 27 -6.52 -41.42 3.57
C PHE A 27 -6.70 -40.94 2.12
N ILE A 28 -7.39 -41.71 1.28
CA ILE A 28 -7.73 -41.28 -0.09
C ILE A 28 -8.67 -40.06 -0.04
N GLY A 29 -9.67 -40.06 0.85
CA GLY A 29 -10.57 -38.93 1.04
C GLY A 29 -9.84 -37.65 1.47
N ILE A 30 -8.93 -37.75 2.44
CA ILE A 30 -8.09 -36.61 2.89
C ILE A 30 -7.14 -36.16 1.78
N ALA A 31 -6.51 -37.08 1.04
CA ALA A 31 -5.64 -36.72 -0.06
C ALA A 31 -6.39 -36.01 -1.18
N LEU A 32 -7.61 -36.46 -1.51
CA LEU A 32 -8.46 -35.83 -2.51
C LEU A 32 -8.96 -34.46 -2.04
N THR A 33 -9.35 -34.28 -0.78
CA THR A 33 -9.74 -32.95 -0.27
C THR A 33 -8.55 -32.01 -0.21
N LEU A 34 -7.37 -32.48 0.19
CA LEU A 34 -6.15 -31.67 0.14
C LEU A 34 -5.76 -31.32 -1.30
N LEU A 35 -5.93 -32.22 -2.26
CA LEU A 35 -5.71 -31.92 -3.67
C LEU A 35 -6.71 -30.89 -4.20
N VAL A 36 -8.00 -31.00 -3.84
CA VAL A 36 -9.01 -30.00 -4.22
C VAL A 36 -8.75 -28.65 -3.56
N ILE A 37 -8.32 -28.63 -2.29
CA ILE A 37 -7.89 -27.40 -1.60
C ILE A 37 -6.64 -26.86 -2.30
N VAL A 38 -5.62 -27.66 -2.55
CA VAL A 38 -4.41 -27.22 -3.26
C VAL A 38 -4.74 -26.74 -4.66
N TRP A 39 -5.77 -27.27 -5.34
CA TRP A 39 -6.19 -26.85 -6.67
C TRP A 39 -7.08 -25.59 -6.66
N HIS A 40 -8.00 -25.46 -5.70
CA HIS A 40 -8.84 -24.26 -5.51
C HIS A 40 -8.07 -23.10 -4.90
N PHE A 41 -7.10 -23.38 -4.05
CA PHE A 41 -6.15 -22.44 -3.46
C PHE A 41 -4.79 -22.51 -4.17
N HIS A 42 -4.70 -23.16 -5.34
CA HIS A 42 -3.64 -22.86 -6.29
C HIS A 42 -3.96 -21.48 -6.82
N VAL A 43 -3.63 -20.46 -6.04
CA VAL A 43 -3.29 -19.17 -6.61
C VAL A 43 -2.18 -19.52 -7.58
N PRO A 44 -2.38 -19.37 -8.90
CA PRO A 44 -1.24 -19.40 -9.79
C PRO A 44 -0.37 -18.26 -9.27
N SER A 45 0.70 -18.60 -8.56
CA SER A 45 1.90 -17.81 -8.64
C SER A 45 2.39 -18.05 -10.06
N THR A 46 1.67 -17.53 -11.05
CA THR A 46 2.35 -16.96 -12.19
C THR A 46 3.37 -16.06 -11.52
N PRO A 47 4.69 -16.31 -11.61
CA PRO A 47 5.59 -15.20 -11.53
C PRO A 47 4.99 -14.24 -12.54
N GLN A 48 4.46 -13.13 -12.06
CA GLN A 48 4.27 -12.01 -12.94
C GLN A 48 5.70 -11.73 -13.39
N GLU A 49 6.09 -12.32 -14.52
CA GLU A 49 7.05 -11.70 -15.40
C GLU A 49 6.41 -10.35 -15.70
N LEU A 50 6.62 -9.41 -14.77
CA LEU A 50 6.93 -8.04 -15.10
C LEU A 50 8.14 -8.15 -16.04
N SER A 51 7.80 -8.39 -17.30
CA SER A 51 8.65 -8.25 -18.46
C SER A 51 9.51 -7.02 -18.25
N ASP A 52 10.78 -7.16 -17.90
CA ASP A 52 11.90 -6.23 -18.15
C ASP A 52 11.61 -4.69 -18.13
N SER A 53 10.67 -4.18 -17.31
CA SER A 53 10.10 -2.81 -17.44
C SER A 53 9.56 -2.26 -16.11
N SER A 54 9.91 -1.00 -15.79
CA SER A 54 9.41 -0.11 -14.73
C SER A 54 9.01 -0.75 -13.39
N ASN A 55 9.84 -0.57 -12.35
CA ASN A 55 9.55 -1.00 -10.98
C ASN A 55 8.85 0.08 -10.14
N LEU A 56 7.93 -0.33 -9.26
CA LEU A 56 7.36 0.51 -8.21
C LEU A 56 8.19 0.40 -6.93
N HIS A 57 8.75 1.51 -6.46
CA HIS A 57 9.55 1.61 -5.24
C HIS A 57 8.80 2.25 -4.07
N ILE A 58 8.73 1.48 -2.98
CA ILE A 58 8.28 1.71 -1.60
C ILE A 58 9.07 2.59 -0.65
N LEU A 59 9.31 3.89 -0.82
CA LEU A 59 10.19 4.59 0.14
C LEU A 59 9.50 5.05 1.42
N VAL A 60 10.05 4.61 2.56
CA VAL A 60 9.53 4.91 3.90
C VAL A 60 10.65 5.50 4.77
N PRO A 61 10.75 6.84 4.88
CA PRO A 61 11.72 7.48 5.76
C PRO A 61 11.31 7.33 7.23
N VAL A 62 12.08 6.53 7.98
CA VAL A 62 11.82 6.26 9.40
C VAL A 62 13.12 5.93 10.13
N VAL A 63 13.29 6.48 11.34
CA VAL A 63 14.53 6.36 12.11
C VAL A 63 14.49 5.18 13.08
N GLY A 64 13.31 4.62 13.40
CA GLY A 64 13.25 3.49 14.32
C GLY A 64 11.89 2.79 14.40
N ARG A 65 11.82 1.87 15.37
CA ARG A 65 10.66 1.00 15.58
C ARG A 65 9.42 1.80 15.98
N ASN A 66 8.29 1.51 15.33
CA ASN A 66 6.99 2.01 15.72
C ASN A 66 5.91 0.97 15.38
N ILE A 67 4.92 0.78 16.25
CA ILE A 67 3.81 -0.17 15.98
C ILE A 67 3.01 0.21 14.73
N ASN A 68 2.90 1.51 14.43
CA ASN A 68 2.21 1.96 13.23
C ASN A 68 3.02 1.69 11.96
N LEU A 69 4.36 1.61 12.05
CA LEU A 69 5.18 1.12 10.94
C LEU A 69 4.79 -0.32 10.58
N CYS A 70 4.58 -1.18 11.58
CA CYS A 70 4.10 -2.54 11.35
C CYS A 70 2.69 -2.56 10.72
N LYS A 71 1.79 -1.68 11.16
CA LYS A 71 0.43 -1.57 10.57
C LYS A 71 0.49 -1.11 9.12
N MET A 72 1.34 -0.13 8.81
CA MET A 72 1.55 0.35 7.45
C MET A 72 2.07 -0.78 6.56
N PHE A 73 3.12 -1.50 7.00
CA PHE A 73 3.66 -2.66 6.27
C PHE A 73 2.61 -3.75 6.05
N LEU A 74 1.84 -4.08 7.09
CA LEU A 74 0.77 -5.07 6.99
C LEU A 74 -0.29 -4.65 5.95
N SER A 75 -0.67 -3.37 5.95
CA SER A 75 -1.63 -2.84 4.98
C SER A 75 -1.07 -2.85 3.55
N ALA A 76 0.21 -2.51 3.36
CA ALA A 76 0.86 -2.57 2.05
C ALA A 76 0.86 -4.00 1.50
N PHE A 77 1.29 -4.97 2.33
CA PHE A 77 1.31 -6.38 1.98
C PHE A 77 -0.09 -6.91 1.66
N ALA A 78 -1.08 -6.60 2.50
CA ALA A 78 -2.46 -7.02 2.30
C ALA A 78 -3.08 -6.49 0.99
N ASN A 79 -2.59 -5.36 0.48
CA ASN A 79 -3.03 -4.76 -0.78
C ASN A 79 -2.15 -5.12 -1.99
N GLY A 80 -1.17 -6.02 -1.84
CA GLY A 80 -0.34 -6.49 -2.96
C GLY A 80 0.76 -5.53 -3.41
N TYR A 81 1.15 -4.56 -2.58
CA TYR A 81 2.29 -3.70 -2.89
C TYR A 81 3.63 -4.45 -2.80
N PRO A 82 4.65 -4.02 -3.57
CA PRO A 82 6.02 -4.48 -3.35
C PRO A 82 6.49 -4.15 -1.93
N THR A 83 7.48 -4.90 -1.45
CA THR A 83 8.01 -4.72 -0.08
C THR A 83 8.51 -3.27 0.12
N PRO A 84 7.95 -2.52 1.10
CA PRO A 84 8.44 -1.17 1.36
C PRO A 84 9.89 -1.16 1.85
N ILE A 85 10.64 -0.18 1.37
CA ILE A 85 12.05 0.06 1.62
C ILE A 85 12.17 1.12 2.72
N LEU A 86 12.67 0.70 3.87
CA LEU A 86 12.99 1.63 4.95
C LEU A 86 14.26 2.39 4.60
N VAL A 87 14.20 3.72 4.73
CA VAL A 87 15.35 4.59 4.53
C VAL A 87 15.59 5.42 5.79
N GLY A 88 16.86 5.56 6.20
CA GLY A 88 17.22 6.25 7.44
C GLY A 88 17.06 5.43 8.73
N TRP A 89 16.87 4.11 8.63
CA TRP A 89 16.75 3.24 9.81
C TRP A 89 17.99 3.30 10.70
N ASN A 90 17.79 3.55 12.00
CA ASN A 90 18.84 3.59 13.00
C ASN A 90 18.43 2.80 14.25
N ASP A 91 19.08 1.65 14.47
CA ASP A 91 18.80 0.77 15.63
C ASP A 91 19.12 1.42 16.99
N ASN A 92 19.85 2.53 17.01
CA ASN A 92 20.30 3.21 18.24
C ASN A 92 19.20 4.04 18.92
N GLY A 93 18.00 4.16 18.32
CA GLY A 93 16.81 4.70 18.98
C GLY A 93 16.83 6.20 19.29
N GLU A 94 17.84 6.95 18.85
CA GLU A 94 17.84 8.42 18.88
C GLU A 94 16.89 8.95 17.80
N TYR A 95 15.60 8.90 18.12
CA TYR A 95 14.54 9.48 17.32
C TYR A 95 14.45 10.97 17.65
N ASP A 96 15.12 11.80 16.84
CA ASP A 96 14.83 13.22 16.82
C ASP A 96 13.69 13.47 15.82
N GLN A 97 12.47 13.47 16.35
CA GLN A 97 11.22 13.68 15.63
C GLN A 97 11.21 15.02 14.84
N GLU A 98 12.11 15.97 15.17
CA GLU A 98 12.19 17.28 14.56
C GLU A 98 13.09 17.34 13.31
N LYS A 99 13.83 16.28 12.97
CA LYS A 99 14.72 16.28 11.80
C LYS A 99 14.00 15.97 10.50
N GLN A 100 13.09 16.85 10.09
CA GLN A 100 12.51 16.86 8.73
C GLN A 100 13.60 16.82 7.65
N LEU A 101 14.74 17.46 7.92
CA LEU A 101 15.91 17.45 7.03
C LEU A 101 16.50 16.04 6.85
N GLU A 102 16.42 15.17 7.86
CA GLU A 102 16.92 13.80 7.78
C GLU A 102 16.04 12.96 6.84
N LYS A 103 14.71 13.10 6.90
CA LYS A 103 13.78 12.45 5.95
C LYS A 103 14.16 12.81 4.51
N VAL A 104 14.30 14.11 4.20
CA VAL A 104 14.66 14.59 2.86
C VAL A 104 16.05 14.10 2.45
N THR A 105 17.02 14.15 3.36
CA THR A 105 18.41 13.72 3.09
C THR A 105 18.48 12.24 2.76
N THR A 106 17.77 11.40 3.50
CA THR A 106 17.79 9.96 3.30
C THR A 106 17.09 9.55 2.00
N ILE A 107 15.97 10.22 1.65
CA ILE A 107 15.30 10.06 0.35
C ILE A 107 16.25 10.42 -0.79
N LYS A 108 16.88 11.61 -0.71
CA LYS A 108 17.86 12.06 -1.71
C LYS A 108 18.98 11.04 -1.89
N ASN A 109 19.51 10.50 -0.79
CA ASN A 109 20.58 9.51 -0.84
C ASN A 109 20.13 8.22 -1.56
N TYR A 110 18.90 7.75 -1.32
CA TYR A 110 18.35 6.60 -2.05
C TYR A 110 18.22 6.90 -3.54
N LEU A 111 17.55 8.01 -3.90
CA LEU A 111 17.33 8.38 -5.31
C LEU A 111 18.64 8.55 -6.07
N THR A 112 19.66 9.13 -5.43
CA THR A 112 20.99 9.29 -6.03
C THR A 112 21.68 7.93 -6.24
N LYS A 113 21.48 6.96 -5.34
CA LYS A 113 22.01 5.61 -5.51
C LYS A 113 21.28 4.88 -6.64
N LEU A 114 19.95 4.98 -6.69
CA LEU A 114 19.13 4.41 -7.77
C LEU A 114 19.60 4.93 -9.13
N GLN A 115 19.74 6.24 -9.28
CA GLN A 115 20.25 6.85 -10.52
C GLN A 115 21.64 6.36 -10.93
N ARG A 116 22.51 5.99 -9.98
CA ARG A 116 23.86 5.48 -10.26
C ARG A 116 23.89 3.98 -10.56
N ALA A 117 22.83 3.24 -10.20
CA ALA A 117 22.79 1.79 -10.32
C ALA A 117 22.48 1.33 -11.75
N GLY A 118 21.89 2.19 -12.58
CA GLY A 118 21.53 1.86 -13.95
C GLY A 118 20.56 2.87 -14.55
N ASP A 119 19.94 2.49 -15.67
CA ASP A 119 18.80 3.21 -16.21
C ASP A 119 17.54 2.80 -15.43
N HIS A 120 16.95 3.78 -14.76
CA HIS A 120 15.74 3.67 -13.94
C HIS A 120 14.77 4.81 -14.29
N GLY A 121 14.85 5.34 -15.51
CA GLY A 121 14.06 6.49 -15.95
C GLY A 121 12.55 6.22 -16.01
N ASP A 122 12.16 4.96 -16.06
CA ASP A 122 10.77 4.48 -16.07
C ASP A 122 10.27 4.01 -14.70
N ASP A 123 11.14 3.85 -13.70
CA ASP A 123 10.76 3.44 -12.35
C ASP A 123 9.88 4.51 -11.66
N ILE A 124 8.85 4.06 -10.95
CA ILE A 124 7.99 4.94 -10.13
C ILE A 124 8.40 4.83 -8.68
N VAL A 125 8.63 5.96 -8.03
CA VAL A 125 8.97 6.01 -6.60
C VAL A 125 7.82 6.64 -5.83
N LEU A 126 7.19 5.85 -4.96
CA LEU A 126 6.22 6.32 -3.99
C LEU A 126 6.93 6.59 -2.66
N ILE A 127 6.82 7.81 -2.14
CA ILE A 127 7.35 8.19 -0.84
C ILE A 127 6.17 8.40 0.11
N VAL A 128 6.14 7.69 1.24
CA VAL A 128 5.06 7.77 2.25
C VAL A 128 5.63 7.86 3.66
N ASP A 129 4.90 8.51 4.58
CA ASP A 129 5.28 8.44 6.00
C ASP A 129 5.12 7.00 6.52
N GLY A 130 6.03 6.58 7.41
CA GLY A 130 5.99 5.27 8.04
C GLY A 130 5.09 5.19 9.28
N ILE A 131 4.54 6.31 9.77
CA ILE A 131 3.89 6.38 11.09
C ILE A 131 2.38 6.58 11.00
N ASP A 132 1.89 7.37 10.06
CA ASP A 132 0.47 7.79 9.96
C ASP A 132 -0.17 7.48 8.60
N VAL A 133 0.44 6.60 7.80
CA VAL A 133 -0.10 6.12 6.52
C VAL A 133 -0.55 4.66 6.60
N MET A 134 -1.67 4.35 5.94
CA MET A 134 -2.14 2.99 5.69
C MET A 134 -2.61 2.85 4.25
N PHE A 135 -2.27 1.73 3.61
CA PHE A 135 -2.72 1.40 2.27
C PHE A 135 -4.12 0.80 2.31
N GLN A 136 -5.04 1.35 1.50
CA GLN A 136 -6.43 0.93 1.45
C GLN A 136 -6.81 0.25 0.13
N LEU A 137 -6.05 0.50 -0.93
CA LEU A 137 -6.30 0.04 -2.30
C LEU A 137 -5.00 -0.53 -2.87
N GLY A 138 -5.09 -1.37 -3.90
CA GLY A 138 -3.93 -1.97 -4.56
C GLY A 138 -3.10 -0.98 -5.40
N PRO A 139 -1.84 -1.36 -5.74
CA PRO A 139 -0.93 -0.53 -6.53
C PRO A 139 -1.48 -0.17 -7.91
N GLU A 140 -2.31 -1.00 -8.52
CA GLU A 140 -2.89 -0.76 -9.85
C GLU A 140 -3.79 0.48 -9.83
N VAL A 141 -4.57 0.66 -8.75
CA VAL A 141 -5.45 1.83 -8.59
C VAL A 141 -4.62 3.09 -8.37
N LEU A 142 -3.54 2.99 -7.59
CA LEU A 142 -2.62 4.11 -7.37
C LEU A 142 -1.97 4.54 -8.69
N LEU A 143 -1.41 3.59 -9.45
CA LEU A 143 -0.69 3.87 -10.71
C LEU A 143 -1.64 4.40 -11.78
N SER A 144 -2.85 3.84 -11.93
CA SER A 144 -3.87 4.37 -12.84
C SER A 144 -4.18 5.83 -12.52
N ASN A 145 -4.43 6.15 -11.25
CA ASN A 145 -4.71 7.52 -10.83
C ASN A 145 -3.52 8.46 -11.04
N TYR A 146 -2.28 7.99 -10.82
CA TYR A 146 -1.07 8.76 -11.06
C TYR A 146 -0.97 9.18 -12.53
N PHE A 147 -1.00 8.22 -13.46
CA PHE A 147 -0.85 8.52 -14.89
C PHE A 147 -2.03 9.34 -15.45
N GLU A 148 -3.27 9.03 -15.04
CA GLU A 148 -4.43 9.83 -15.42
C GLU A 148 -4.33 11.27 -14.92
N THR A 149 -3.81 11.47 -13.71
CA THR A 149 -3.65 12.81 -13.14
C THR A 149 -2.59 13.60 -13.89
N LEU A 150 -1.44 13.00 -14.18
CA LEU A 150 -0.41 13.64 -15.00
C LEU A 150 -0.95 14.05 -16.37
N GLN A 151 -1.67 13.14 -17.05
CA GLN A 151 -2.27 13.43 -18.35
C GLN A 151 -3.27 14.60 -18.28
N ARG A 152 -4.11 14.66 -17.23
CA ARG A 152 -5.04 15.79 -17.02
C ARG A 152 -4.30 17.10 -16.79
N LEU A 153 -3.22 17.09 -16.00
CA LEU A 153 -2.41 18.28 -15.73
C LEU A 153 -1.69 18.79 -16.97
N ASP A 154 -1.10 17.90 -17.76
CA ASP A 154 -0.43 18.24 -19.02
C ASP A 154 -1.43 18.82 -20.04
N ASN A 155 -2.59 18.20 -20.17
CA ASN A 155 -3.67 18.72 -21.02
C ASN A 155 -4.14 20.11 -20.57
N HIS A 156 -4.24 20.33 -19.26
CA HIS A 156 -4.63 21.63 -18.71
C HIS A 156 -3.58 22.70 -19.01
N VAL A 157 -2.29 22.40 -18.84
CA VAL A 157 -1.20 23.33 -19.19
C VAL A 157 -1.20 23.64 -20.69
N GLN A 158 -1.42 22.64 -21.53
CA GLN A 158 -1.53 22.86 -22.97
C GLN A 158 -2.72 23.76 -23.34
N GLN A 159 -3.88 23.56 -22.71
CA GLN A 159 -5.08 24.36 -22.99
C GLN A 159 -4.96 25.80 -22.49
N GLU A 160 -4.39 25.99 -21.30
CA GLU A 160 -4.32 27.32 -20.67
C GLU A 160 -3.13 28.15 -21.17
N TYR A 161 -1.99 27.51 -21.44
CA TYR A 161 -0.74 28.20 -21.77
C TYR A 161 -0.18 27.88 -23.16
N GLY A 162 -0.73 26.90 -23.88
CA GLY A 162 -0.22 26.50 -25.21
C GLY A 162 1.20 25.93 -25.15
N ARG A 163 1.56 25.27 -24.04
CA ARG A 163 2.90 24.74 -23.76
C ARG A 163 2.89 23.20 -23.75
N PRO A 164 2.98 22.54 -24.92
CA PRO A 164 2.94 21.09 -25.00
C PRO A 164 4.26 20.44 -24.59
N ASP A 165 5.31 21.25 -24.39
CA ASP A 165 6.63 20.84 -23.93
C ASP A 165 6.73 20.72 -22.40
N ILE A 166 5.74 21.20 -21.67
CA ILE A 166 5.68 21.08 -20.21
C ILE A 166 4.90 19.81 -19.85
N HIS A 167 5.60 18.90 -19.19
CA HIS A 167 5.05 17.64 -18.68
C HIS A 167 5.28 17.50 -17.18
N HIS A 168 4.30 16.94 -16.49
CA HIS A 168 4.40 16.62 -15.07
C HIS A 168 4.92 15.19 -14.90
N THR A 169 5.85 15.00 -13.97
CA THR A 169 6.41 13.69 -13.62
C THR A 169 6.36 13.41 -12.11
N ILE A 170 6.02 14.42 -11.30
CA ILE A 170 6.00 14.33 -9.84
C ILE A 170 4.65 14.82 -9.35
N LEU A 171 4.01 14.03 -8.48
CA LEU A 171 2.82 14.41 -7.75
C LEU A 171 3.12 14.44 -6.26
N PHE A 172 2.64 15.48 -5.58
CA PHE A 172 2.68 15.59 -4.13
C PHE A 172 1.29 15.39 -3.54
N GLY A 173 1.22 14.90 -2.30
CA GLY A 173 0.00 14.95 -1.51
C GLY A 173 -0.45 16.40 -1.31
N ALA A 174 -1.76 16.63 -1.30
CA ALA A 174 -2.33 17.95 -1.11
C ALA A 174 -3.07 18.06 0.23
N GLU A 175 -2.81 19.11 0.99
CA GLU A 175 -3.47 19.43 2.26
C GLU A 175 -4.36 20.66 2.18
N LYS A 176 -5.27 20.75 3.14
CA LYS A 176 -6.28 21.81 3.31
C LYS A 176 -5.79 22.97 4.18
N HIS A 177 -4.58 22.89 4.69
CA HIS A 177 -3.96 23.92 5.52
C HIS A 177 -2.64 24.34 4.88
N CYS A 178 -2.28 25.63 4.94
CA CYS A 178 -0.92 26.02 4.58
C CYS A 178 -0.11 26.03 5.88
N TRP A 179 0.90 25.17 5.95
CA TRP A 179 1.78 25.08 7.11
C TRP A 179 3.22 24.85 6.62
N PRO A 180 4.26 25.39 7.30
CA PRO A 180 4.23 26.18 8.54
C PRO A 180 3.93 27.67 8.35
N ASP A 181 3.86 28.12 7.09
CA ASP A 181 3.75 29.53 6.76
C ASP A 181 2.32 30.08 6.97
N PRO A 182 2.18 31.37 7.32
CA PRO A 182 0.87 32.01 7.38
C PRO A 182 0.26 32.12 5.97
N LEU A 183 -1.08 32.15 5.86
CA LEU A 183 -1.79 32.21 4.57
C LEU A 183 -1.37 33.37 3.65
N MET A 184 -0.83 34.46 4.21
CA MET A 184 -0.34 35.63 3.47
C MET A 184 1.11 35.50 3.00
N ALA A 185 1.82 34.44 3.36
CA ALA A 185 3.15 34.16 2.83
C ALA A 185 3.08 33.81 1.33
N PRO A 186 4.07 34.21 0.52
CA PRO A 186 4.14 33.87 -0.91
C PRO A 186 3.96 32.37 -1.17
N SER A 187 4.56 31.52 -0.34
CA SER A 187 4.42 30.06 -0.39
C SER A 187 2.97 29.57 -0.29
N CYS A 188 2.07 30.32 0.36
CA CYS A 188 0.67 29.97 0.51
C CYS A 188 -0.24 30.60 -0.54
N TRP A 189 -0.13 31.92 -0.78
CA TRP A 189 -1.08 32.62 -1.63
C TRP A 189 -0.78 32.48 -3.13
N MET A 190 0.48 32.24 -3.52
CA MET A 190 0.88 32.05 -4.92
C MET A 190 0.54 30.67 -5.46
N MET A 191 0.21 29.69 -4.62
CA MET A 191 -0.17 28.35 -5.09
C MET A 191 -1.40 28.44 -5.99
N PRO A 192 -1.52 27.62 -7.05
CA PRO A 192 -2.74 27.59 -7.87
C PRO A 192 -4.00 27.33 -7.04
N ARG A 193 -5.17 27.68 -7.57
CA ARG A 193 -6.44 27.26 -6.94
C ARG A 193 -6.59 25.74 -7.08
N SER A 194 -7.29 25.13 -6.13
CA SER A 194 -7.59 23.70 -6.20
C SER A 194 -8.44 23.40 -7.44
N THR A 195 -8.12 22.32 -8.15
CA THR A 195 -8.93 21.80 -9.26
C THR A 195 -10.14 21.00 -8.78
N VAL A 196 -10.20 20.72 -7.47
CA VAL A 196 -11.33 20.04 -6.85
C VAL A 196 -12.58 20.92 -6.96
N HIS A 197 -13.75 20.30 -7.13
CA HIS A 197 -15.01 21.02 -7.27
C HIS A 197 -15.31 21.94 -6.04
N PRO A 198 -15.85 23.15 -6.22
CA PRO A 198 -16.20 24.10 -5.14
C PRO A 198 -17.16 23.58 -4.07
N TYR A 199 -17.76 22.41 -4.29
CA TYR A 199 -18.69 21.76 -3.37
C TYR A 199 -18.31 20.31 -3.03
N ALA A 200 -17.08 19.89 -3.35
CA ALA A 200 -16.64 18.50 -3.15
C ALA A 200 -16.72 18.02 -1.69
N TYR A 201 -16.64 18.94 -0.72
CA TYR A 201 -16.77 18.65 0.71
C TYR A 201 -18.03 19.30 1.33
N GLY A 202 -19.04 19.57 0.49
CA GLY A 202 -20.32 20.18 0.87
C GLY A 202 -20.43 21.69 0.61
N PRO A 203 -21.57 22.31 0.96
CA PRO A 203 -21.90 23.70 0.62
C PRO A 203 -20.92 24.76 1.13
N TYR A 204 -20.11 24.43 2.14
CA TYR A 204 -19.17 25.34 2.79
C TYR A 204 -17.71 25.11 2.35
N THR A 205 -17.50 24.37 1.26
CA THR A 205 -16.16 24.02 0.77
C THR A 205 -15.35 25.24 0.31
N SER A 206 -16.02 26.25 -0.24
CA SER A 206 -15.43 27.53 -0.65
C SER A 206 -15.48 28.62 0.43
N GLY A 207 -15.83 28.27 1.67
CA GLY A 207 -15.96 29.21 2.79
C GLY A 207 -14.63 29.78 3.28
N HIS A 208 -14.70 30.83 4.10
CA HIS A 208 -13.53 31.49 4.69
C HIS A 208 -12.69 30.49 5.50
N LEU A 209 -11.39 30.46 5.24
CA LEU A 209 -10.40 29.58 5.89
C LEU A 209 -10.16 30.04 7.34
N THR A 210 -11.06 29.72 8.26
CA THR A 210 -10.75 29.71 9.70
C THR A 210 -10.13 28.37 10.09
N HIS A 211 -9.47 28.29 11.24
CA HIS A 211 -8.84 27.05 11.73
C HIS A 211 -9.86 25.88 11.82
N SER A 212 -11.14 26.18 12.11
CA SER A 212 -12.26 25.22 12.12
C SER A 212 -12.90 24.94 10.75
N ALA A 213 -12.70 25.82 9.76
CA ALA A 213 -13.17 25.64 8.38
C ALA A 213 -12.24 24.75 7.52
N SER A 214 -11.05 24.42 8.03
CA SER A 214 -10.03 23.59 7.35
C SER A 214 -10.55 22.21 6.94
N THR A 215 -11.47 21.60 7.70
CA THR A 215 -12.03 20.27 7.38
C THR A 215 -12.81 20.24 6.07
N ARG A 216 -13.46 21.36 5.72
CA ARG A 216 -14.29 21.49 4.51
C ARG A 216 -13.57 22.17 3.35
N ALA A 217 -12.44 22.82 3.62
CA ALA A 217 -11.66 23.49 2.59
C ALA A 217 -11.22 22.51 1.48
N GLN A 218 -10.98 23.05 0.29
CA GLN A 218 -10.34 22.31 -0.78
C GLN A 218 -8.85 22.12 -0.47
N PRO A 219 -8.27 20.96 -0.75
CA PRO A 219 -6.84 20.78 -0.65
C PRO A 219 -6.14 21.63 -1.71
N ARG A 220 -5.08 22.34 -1.32
CA ARG A 220 -4.36 23.30 -2.17
C ARG A 220 -2.86 23.28 -1.94
N TRP A 221 -2.42 23.09 -0.71
CA TRP A 221 -1.01 23.22 -0.35
C TRP A 221 -0.34 21.85 -0.33
N LEU A 222 0.97 21.84 -0.50
CA LEU A 222 1.78 20.62 -0.54
C LEU A 222 1.84 19.99 0.85
N ASN A 223 1.50 18.71 0.95
CA ASN A 223 1.77 17.89 2.12
C ASN A 223 2.94 16.96 1.80
N PRO A 224 4.09 17.10 2.48
CA PRO A 224 5.26 16.26 2.21
C PRO A 224 5.19 14.88 2.89
N GLY A 225 4.02 14.46 3.40
CA GLY A 225 3.87 13.25 4.21
C GLY A 225 4.40 13.47 5.62
N THR A 226 4.16 14.65 6.20
CA THR A 226 4.63 15.00 7.55
C THR A 226 3.48 15.65 8.32
N SER A 227 2.34 14.97 8.40
CA SER A 227 1.26 15.43 9.27
C SER A 227 1.62 15.14 10.73
N LYS A 228 1.29 16.09 11.62
CA LYS A 228 1.35 15.93 13.08
C LYS A 228 0.07 15.33 13.62
#